data_AF-A0A936XG37-F1
#
_entry.id   AF-A0A936XG37-F1
#
_cell.length_a   1.000
_cell.length_b   1.000
_cell.length_c   1.000
_cell.angle_alpha   90.00
_cell.angle_beta   90.00
_cell.angle_gamma   90.00
#
_symmetry.space_group_name_H-M   'P 1'
#
loop_
_entity.id
_entity.type
_entity.pdbx_description
1 polymer ?
#
loop_
_entity_poly.entity_id
_entity_poly.type
_entity_poly.pdbx_seq_one_letter_code
_entity_poly.pdbx_strand_id
1 'polypeptide(L)'
;MKFKPAIIGLITAVIMIIAALVLDSQRDSLDPRMQYLIFVIYAAGIFMAIYTHSRNPDSSGKFAELFGQGFRCFIIITVCMVVFGFIFLKLHPEFAIQEAAHQREELEKLQGKSPAEIEDMVSQVKKQYAIRYLSASIFGYLIVGAVISAAISALLTRRK
;
A
#
# COMPACT_ATOMS: atom_id res chain seq x y z
N MET A 1 -8.70 25.43 -10.64
CA MET A 1 -9.56 24.47 -9.92
C MET A 1 -8.92 24.15 -8.57
N LYS A 2 -9.60 24.36 -7.43
CA LYS A 2 -9.12 23.92 -6.12
C LYS A 2 -9.24 22.40 -6.05
N PHE A 3 -8.22 21.65 -6.47
CA PHE A 3 -8.24 20.20 -6.37
C PHE A 3 -8.27 19.81 -4.90
N LYS A 4 -9.40 19.25 -4.45
CA LYS A 4 -9.51 18.71 -3.10
C LYS A 4 -8.51 17.55 -2.98
N PRO A 5 -7.75 17.43 -1.87
CA PRO A 5 -6.82 16.32 -1.64
C PRO A 5 -7.48 14.95 -1.83
N ALA A 6 -8.78 14.85 -1.60
CA ALA A 6 -9.56 13.66 -1.85
C ALA A 6 -9.60 13.22 -3.32
N ILE A 7 -9.67 14.17 -4.25
CA ILE A 7 -9.67 13.88 -5.70
C ILE A 7 -8.28 13.40 -6.12
N ILE A 8 -7.22 14.04 -5.61
CA ILE A 8 -5.84 13.62 -5.86
C ILE A 8 -5.61 12.20 -5.33
N GLY A 9 -6.10 11.90 -4.12
CA GLY A 9 -6.07 10.56 -3.54
C GLY A 9 -6.79 9.54 -4.42
N LEU A 10 -8.00 9.85 -4.89
CA LEU A 10 -8.76 8.94 -5.77
C LEU A 10 -8.05 8.69 -7.10
N ILE A 11 -7.55 9.73 -7.76
CA ILE A 11 -6.79 9.59 -9.02
C ILE A 11 -5.54 8.76 -8.80
N THR A 12 -4.80 9.02 -7.71
CA THR A 12 -3.59 8.26 -7.37
C THR A 12 -3.93 6.80 -7.15
N ALA A 13 -5.01 6.49 -6.42
CA ALA A 13 -5.47 5.13 -6.21
C ALA A 13 -5.81 4.41 -7.52
N VAL A 14 -6.52 5.07 -8.43
CA VAL A 14 -6.82 4.50 -9.76
C VAL A 14 -5.55 4.20 -10.54
N ILE A 15 -4.57 5.12 -10.55
CA ILE A 15 -3.28 4.90 -11.22
C ILE A 15 -2.53 3.73 -10.58
N MET A 16 -2.52 3.63 -9.25
CA MET A 16 -1.88 2.52 -8.53
C MET A 16 -2.56 1.18 -8.85
N ILE A 17 -3.89 1.14 -8.94
CA ILE A 17 -4.63 -0.07 -9.31
C ILE A 17 -4.29 -0.50 -10.74
N ILE A 18 -4.28 0.43 -11.69
CA ILE A 18 -3.90 0.13 -13.08
C ILE A 18 -2.46 -0.39 -13.13
N ALA A 19 -1.53 0.26 -12.42
CA ALA A 19 -0.15 -0.18 -12.34
C ALA A 19 -0.03 -1.59 -11.72
N ALA A 20 -0.80 -1.88 -10.66
CA ALA A 20 -0.82 -3.20 -10.03
C ALA A 20 -1.30 -4.29 -11.01
N LEU A 21 -2.35 -4.03 -11.78
CA LEU A 21 -2.87 -4.97 -12.79
C LEU A 21 -1.89 -5.18 -13.95
N VAL A 22 -1.20 -4.12 -14.40
CA VAL A 22 -0.17 -4.22 -15.45
C VAL A 22 1.04 -4.99 -14.95
N LEU A 23 1.41 -4.83 -13.67
CA LEU A 23 2.49 -5.62 -13.08
C LEU A 23 2.06 -7.08 -12.93
N ASP A 24 0.84 -7.35 -12.48
CA ASP A 24 0.39 -8.74 -12.36
C ASP A 24 0.37 -9.48 -13.72
N SER A 25 -0.01 -8.81 -14.81
CA SER A 25 -0.03 -9.43 -16.15
C SER A 25 1.35 -9.79 -16.71
N GLN A 26 2.43 -9.27 -16.13
CA GLN A 26 3.82 -9.55 -16.54
C GLN A 26 4.61 -10.31 -15.45
N ARG A 27 3.92 -10.86 -14.44
CA ARG A 27 4.51 -11.42 -13.21
C ARG A 27 5.69 -12.36 -13.42
N ASP A 28 5.65 -13.22 -14.43
CA ASP A 28 6.71 -14.21 -14.69
C ASP A 28 8.00 -13.60 -15.25
N SER A 29 7.94 -12.37 -15.77
CA SER A 29 9.03 -11.67 -16.44
C SER A 29 9.50 -10.41 -15.70
N LEU A 30 8.85 -10.08 -14.58
CA LEU A 30 9.09 -8.84 -13.86
C LEU A 30 10.20 -8.95 -12.83
N ASP A 31 11.10 -7.96 -12.85
CA ASP A 31 12.04 -7.72 -11.76
C ASP A 31 11.23 -7.37 -10.49
N PRO A 32 11.46 -8.06 -9.35
CA PRO A 32 10.84 -7.73 -8.07
C PRO A 32 10.90 -6.23 -7.70
N ARG A 33 11.91 -5.50 -8.19
CA ARG A 33 12.07 -4.06 -7.98
C ARG A 33 10.96 -3.22 -8.61
N MET A 34 10.27 -3.72 -9.64
CA MET A 34 9.18 -2.98 -10.27
C MET A 34 7.96 -2.84 -9.34
N GLN A 35 7.85 -3.63 -8.27
CA GLN A 35 6.85 -3.41 -7.22
C GLN A 35 7.06 -2.08 -6.46
N TYR A 36 8.30 -1.58 -6.38
CA TYR A 36 8.58 -0.26 -5.78
C TYR A 36 7.99 0.89 -6.59
N LEU A 37 7.64 0.69 -7.87
CA LEU A 37 6.97 1.69 -8.69
C LEU A 37 5.63 2.13 -8.07
N ILE A 38 4.87 1.19 -7.51
CA ILE A 38 3.61 1.48 -6.83
C ILE A 38 3.83 2.45 -5.66
N PHE A 39 4.90 2.26 -4.89
CA PHE A 39 5.28 3.15 -3.79
C PHE A 39 5.75 4.53 -4.28
N VAL A 40 6.40 4.60 -5.44
CA VAL A 40 6.76 5.89 -6.06
C VAL A 40 5.52 6.66 -6.47
N ILE A 41 4.55 6.00 -7.12
CA ILE A 41 3.26 6.61 -7.50
C ILE A 41 2.52 7.09 -6.25
N TYR A 42 2.49 6.27 -5.20
CA TYR A 42 1.90 6.61 -3.92
C TYR A 42 2.52 7.86 -3.29
N ALA A 43 3.86 7.92 -3.21
CA ALA A 43 4.59 9.06 -2.70
C ALA A 43 4.34 10.33 -3.53
N ALA A 44 4.31 10.20 -4.86
CA ALA A 44 4.03 11.30 -5.78
C ALA A 44 2.62 11.88 -5.57
N GLY A 45 1.61 11.04 -5.38
CA GLY A 45 0.24 11.48 -5.10
C GLY A 45 0.12 12.25 -3.78
N ILE A 46 0.77 11.76 -2.72
CA ILE A 46 0.83 12.46 -1.43
C ILE A 46 1.56 13.79 -1.58
N PHE A 47 2.71 13.81 -2.25
CA PHE A 47 3.47 15.02 -2.53
C PHE A 47 2.63 16.05 -3.28
N MET A 48 1.95 15.64 -4.34
CA MET A 48 1.11 16.53 -5.13
C MET A 48 -0.02 17.14 -4.30
N ALA A 49 -0.64 16.35 -3.42
CA ALA A 49 -1.69 16.85 -2.51
C ALA A 49 -1.18 17.92 -1.55
N ILE A 50 -0.03 17.69 -0.92
CA ILE A 50 0.56 18.65 0.02
C ILE A 50 1.08 19.89 -0.72
N TYR A 51 1.78 19.69 -1.84
CA TYR A 51 2.37 20.76 -2.64
C TYR A 51 1.31 21.71 -3.18
N THR A 52 0.23 21.17 -3.76
CA THR A 52 -0.89 21.98 -4.28
C THR A 52 -1.49 22.83 -3.18
N HIS A 53 -1.66 22.27 -1.98
CA HIS A 53 -2.21 23.03 -0.85
C HIS A 53 -1.24 24.10 -0.33
N SER A 54 0.06 23.80 -0.27
CA SER A 54 1.09 24.75 0.21
C SER A 54 1.20 26.04 -0.61
N ARG A 55 0.76 25.97 -1.88
CA ARG A 55 0.73 27.09 -2.84
C ARG A 55 -0.60 27.85 -2.84
N ASN A 56 -1.62 27.38 -2.13
CA ASN A 56 -2.89 28.08 -2.05
C ASN A 56 -2.73 29.36 -1.20
N PRO A 57 -3.34 30.49 -1.61
CA PRO A 57 -3.33 31.73 -0.82
C PRO A 57 -3.95 31.55 0.58
N ASP A 58 -4.92 30.64 0.69
CA ASP A 58 -5.64 30.34 1.92
C ASP A 58 -4.83 29.44 2.89
N SER A 59 -3.64 28.96 2.52
CA SER A 59 -2.87 28.05 3.36
C SER A 59 -2.03 28.79 4.39
N SER A 60 -2.17 28.41 5.67
CA SER A 60 -1.32 28.95 6.73
C SER A 60 0.13 28.48 6.65
N GLY A 61 0.42 27.48 5.80
CA GLY A 61 1.76 26.90 5.66
C GLY A 61 2.25 26.13 6.89
N LYS A 62 1.42 25.97 7.93
CA LYS A 62 1.78 25.25 9.16
C LYS A 62 1.89 23.75 8.91
N PHE A 63 2.83 23.11 9.59
CA PHE A 63 3.05 21.67 9.52
C PHE A 63 1.76 20.85 9.68
N ALA A 64 0.96 21.12 10.72
CA ALA A 64 -0.24 20.37 11.02
C ALA A 64 -1.29 20.45 9.88
N GLU A 65 -1.39 21.60 9.22
CA GLU A 65 -2.30 21.79 8.09
C GLU A 65 -1.83 21.00 6.87
N LEU A 66 -0.54 21.10 6.53
CA LEU A 66 0.06 20.37 5.40
C LEU A 66 0.00 18.85 5.62
N PHE A 67 0.34 18.39 6.82
CA PHE A 67 0.26 16.98 7.20
C PHE A 67 -1.18 16.48 7.10
N GLY A 68 -2.15 17.28 7.55
CA GLY A 68 -3.58 16.96 7.44
C GLY A 68 -4.04 16.75 6.00
N GLN A 69 -3.47 17.48 5.02
CA GLN A 69 -3.78 17.23 3.60
C GLN A 69 -3.17 15.93 3.08
N GLY A 70 -1.92 15.63 3.47
CA GLY A 70 -1.29 14.35 3.18
C GLY A 70 -2.11 13.19 3.75
N PHE A 71 -2.52 13.31 5.02
CA PHE A 71 -3.36 12.34 5.72
C PHE A 71 -4.66 12.03 4.97
N ARG A 72 -5.43 13.06 4.60
CA ARG A 72 -6.68 12.88 3.86
C ARG A 72 -6.45 12.20 2.50
N CYS A 73 -5.36 12.55 1.81
CA CYS A 73 -4.99 11.93 0.54
C CYS A 73 -4.71 10.44 0.73
N PHE A 74 -3.81 10.09 1.66
CA PHE A 74 -3.36 8.72 1.79
C PHE A 74 -4.39 7.78 2.41
N ILE A 75 -5.27 8.27 3.30
CA ILE A 75 -6.41 7.49 3.84
C ILE A 75 -7.32 7.02 2.70
N ILE A 76 -7.65 7.91 1.75
CA ILE A 76 -8.49 7.58 0.60
C ILE A 76 -7.81 6.53 -0.27
N ILE A 77 -6.52 6.70 -0.54
CA ILE A 77 -5.73 5.71 -1.28
C ILE A 77 -5.77 4.35 -0.55
N THR A 78 -5.52 4.32 0.76
CA THR A 78 -5.54 3.08 1.55
C THR A 78 -6.89 2.37 1.44
N VAL A 79 -8.01 3.09 1.61
CA VAL A 79 -9.35 2.48 1.49
C VAL A 79 -9.56 1.89 0.10
N CYS A 80 -9.22 2.63 -0.96
CA CYS A 80 -9.33 2.13 -2.33
C CYS A 80 -8.48 0.89 -2.58
N MET A 81 -7.21 0.90 -2.12
CA MET A 81 -6.29 -0.23 -2.30
C MET A 81 -6.72 -1.46 -1.51
N VAL A 82 -7.34 -1.29 -0.34
CA VAL A 82 -7.87 -2.40 0.46
C VAL A 82 -9.09 -3.03 -0.20
N VAL A 83 -10.02 -2.21 -0.70
CA VAL A 83 -11.18 -2.69 -1.45
C VAL A 83 -10.73 -3.42 -2.71
N PHE A 84 -9.79 -2.84 -3.46
CA PHE A 84 -9.18 -3.49 -4.61
C PHE A 84 -8.52 -4.82 -4.24
N GLY A 85 -7.65 -4.82 -3.23
CA GLY A 85 -6.96 -6.02 -2.77
C GLY A 85 -7.92 -7.11 -2.32
N PHE A 86 -9.01 -6.76 -1.64
CA PHE A 86 -10.04 -7.72 -1.24
C PHE A 86 -10.72 -8.36 -2.44
N ILE A 87 -11.10 -7.56 -3.45
CA ILE A 87 -11.70 -8.07 -4.69
C ILE A 87 -10.70 -8.95 -5.44
N PHE A 88 -9.47 -8.47 -5.60
CA PHE A 88 -8.40 -9.17 -6.29
C PHE A 88 -8.12 -10.55 -5.67
N LEU A 89 -8.00 -10.63 -4.35
CA LEU A 89 -7.80 -11.89 -3.64
C LEU A 89 -8.99 -12.86 -3.76
N LYS A 90 -10.21 -12.34 -3.90
CA LYS A 90 -11.39 -13.19 -4.16
C LYS A 90 -11.42 -13.73 -5.59
N LEU A 91 -10.91 -12.98 -6.55
CA LEU A 91 -10.81 -13.42 -7.94
C LEU A 91 -9.64 -14.39 -8.15
N HIS A 92 -8.60 -14.31 -7.31
CA HIS A 92 -7.38 -15.10 -7.41
C HIS A 92 -7.10 -15.95 -6.15
N PRO A 93 -7.94 -16.95 -5.82
CA PRO A 93 -7.73 -17.81 -4.67
C PRO A 93 -6.45 -18.66 -4.74
N GLU A 94 -5.86 -18.81 -5.93
CA GLU A 94 -4.59 -19.50 -6.18
C GLU A 94 -3.43 -18.92 -5.37
N PHE A 95 -3.43 -17.61 -5.05
CA PHE A 95 -2.36 -17.00 -4.27
C PHE A 95 -2.29 -17.56 -2.85
N ALA A 96 -3.43 -17.86 -2.23
CA ALA A 96 -3.44 -18.51 -0.92
C ALA A 96 -2.88 -19.94 -0.97
N ILE A 97 -3.02 -20.63 -2.11
CA ILE A 97 -2.49 -21.98 -2.32
C ILE A 97 -0.98 -21.91 -2.53
N GLN A 98 -0.52 -21.00 -3.40
CA GLN A 98 0.90 -20.79 -3.67
C GLN A 98 1.66 -20.38 -2.41
N GLU A 99 1.11 -19.45 -1.62
CA GLU A 99 1.71 -19.02 -0.36
C GLU A 99 1.79 -20.17 0.65
N ALA A 100 0.74 -20.99 0.74
CA ALA A 100 0.74 -22.16 1.62
C ALA A 100 1.79 -23.21 1.21
N ALA A 101 1.99 -23.41 -0.10
CA ALA A 101 3.04 -24.28 -0.61
C ALA A 101 4.44 -23.74 -0.31
N HIS A 102 4.68 -22.44 -0.56
CA HIS A 102 5.92 -21.77 -0.22
C HIS A 102 6.22 -21.87 1.29
N GLN A 103 5.22 -21.59 2.13
CA GLN A 103 5.38 -21.68 3.57
C GLN A 103 5.69 -23.10 4.04
N ARG A 104 5.09 -24.12 3.41
CA ARG A 104 5.42 -25.53 3.69
C ARG A 104 6.89 -25.81 3.40
N GLU A 105 7.39 -25.43 2.24
CA GLU A 105 8.80 -25.61 1.87
C GLU A 105 9.75 -24.90 2.85
N GLU A 106 9.39 -23.73 3.37
CA GLU A 106 10.17 -23.05 4.41
C GLU A 106 10.13 -23.79 5.75
N LEU A 107 8.97 -24.30 6.16
CA LEU A 107 8.82 -25.01 7.42
C LEU A 107 9.51 -26.37 7.43
N GLU A 108 9.53 -27.08 6.30
CA GLU A 108 10.23 -28.36 6.13
C GLU A 108 11.76 -28.20 6.21
N LYS A 109 12.28 -27.01 5.87
CA LYS A 109 13.72 -26.68 6.04
C LYS A 109 14.09 -26.41 7.50
N LEU A 110 13.12 -26.11 8.36
CA LEU A 110 13.36 -25.87 9.79
C LEU A 110 13.39 -27.20 10.55
N GLN A 111 14.48 -27.45 11.26
CA GLN A 111 14.56 -28.61 12.15
C GLN A 111 13.62 -28.44 13.34
N GLY A 112 13.00 -29.55 13.78
CA GLY A 112 12.25 -29.60 15.04
C GLY A 112 10.73 -29.43 14.93
N LYS A 113 10.15 -29.45 13.72
CA LYS A 113 8.69 -29.53 13.54
C LYS A 113 8.26 -30.92 13.11
N SER A 114 7.24 -31.45 13.75
CA SER A 114 6.58 -32.68 13.32
C SER A 114 5.75 -32.44 12.04
N PRO A 115 5.50 -33.47 11.23
CA PRO A 115 4.66 -33.35 10.04
C PRO A 115 3.26 -32.79 10.33
N ALA A 116 2.66 -33.17 11.46
CA ALA A 116 1.34 -32.70 11.87
C ALA A 116 1.34 -31.19 12.20
N GLU A 117 2.40 -30.69 12.85
CA GLU A 117 2.55 -29.25 13.12
C GLU A 117 2.73 -28.44 11.84
N ILE A 118 3.52 -28.97 10.88
CA ILE A 118 3.70 -28.31 9.58
C ILE A 118 2.37 -28.21 8.85
N GLU A 119 1.59 -29.29 8.81
CA GLU A 119 0.28 -29.29 8.15
C GLU A 119 -0.71 -28.31 8.78
N ASP A 120 -0.77 -28.26 10.11
CA ASP A 120 -1.64 -27.31 10.82
C ASP A 120 -1.23 -25.86 10.51
N MET A 121 0.06 -25.54 10.58
CA MET A 121 0.58 -24.20 10.27
C MET A 121 0.27 -23.79 8.83
N VAL A 122 0.48 -24.69 7.86
CA VAL A 122 0.20 -24.44 6.44
C VAL A 122 -1.30 -24.23 6.20
N SER A 123 -2.15 -25.01 6.86
CA SER A 123 -3.62 -24.85 6.81
C SER A 123 -4.06 -23.50 7.36
N GLN A 124 -3.46 -23.05 8.47
CA GLN A 124 -3.71 -21.72 9.03
C GLN A 124 -3.26 -20.60 8.09
N VAL A 125 -2.08 -20.71 7.47
CA VAL A 125 -1.58 -19.73 6.48
C VAL A 125 -2.57 -19.56 5.34
N LYS A 126 -3.04 -20.67 4.76
CA LYS A 126 -4.04 -20.61 3.67
C LYS A 126 -5.34 -19.93 4.10
N LYS A 127 -5.87 -20.27 5.27
CA LYS A 127 -7.13 -19.71 5.80
C LYS A 127 -7.00 -18.22 6.13
N GLN A 128 -5.87 -17.80 6.68
CA GLN A 128 -5.64 -16.43 7.15
C GLN A 128 -4.99 -15.54 6.09
N TYR A 129 -4.66 -16.07 4.91
CA TYR A 129 -3.92 -15.37 3.86
C TYR A 129 -4.52 -13.98 3.56
N ALA A 130 -5.82 -13.93 3.27
CA ALA A 130 -6.49 -12.68 2.94
C ALA A 130 -6.45 -11.66 4.08
N ILE A 131 -6.69 -12.10 5.32
CA ILE A 131 -6.65 -11.22 6.50
C ILE A 131 -5.22 -10.69 6.71
N ARG A 132 -4.21 -11.56 6.63
CA ARG A 132 -2.80 -11.18 6.78
C ARG A 132 -2.37 -10.19 5.70
N TYR A 133 -2.67 -10.49 4.44
CA TYR A 133 -2.33 -9.64 3.29
C TYR A 133 -2.98 -8.26 3.39
N LEU A 134 -4.28 -8.20 3.67
CA LEU A 134 -5.00 -6.93 3.78
C LEU A 134 -4.54 -6.13 5.00
N SER A 135 -4.32 -6.78 6.14
CA SER A 135 -3.81 -6.11 7.34
C SER A 135 -2.43 -5.51 7.10
N ALA A 136 -1.52 -6.29 6.52
CA ALA A 136 -0.18 -5.82 6.14
C ALA A 136 -0.26 -4.63 5.16
N SER A 137 -1.17 -4.70 4.18
CA SER A 137 -1.40 -3.62 3.23
C SER A 137 -1.92 -2.35 3.91
N ILE A 138 -2.92 -2.47 4.79
CA ILE A 138 -3.49 -1.34 5.56
C ILE A 138 -2.39 -0.64 6.35
N PHE A 139 -1.70 -1.38 7.22
CA PHE A 139 -0.68 -0.79 8.08
C PHE A 139 0.52 -0.28 7.27
N GLY A 140 0.91 -0.99 6.22
CA GLY A 140 1.96 -0.58 5.30
C GLY A 140 1.68 0.80 4.69
N TYR A 141 0.49 0.98 4.08
CA TYR A 141 0.12 2.27 3.51
C TYR A 141 -0.02 3.35 4.59
N LEU A 142 -0.66 3.06 5.73
CA LEU A 142 -0.85 4.07 6.78
C LEU A 142 0.49 4.57 7.35
N ILE A 143 1.43 3.66 7.64
CA ILE A 143 2.74 4.02 8.20
C ILE A 143 3.56 4.79 7.15
N VAL A 144 3.69 4.25 5.94
CA VAL A 144 4.48 4.88 4.87
C VAL A 144 3.88 6.24 4.48
N GLY A 145 2.54 6.32 4.36
CA GLY A 145 1.83 7.54 4.06
C GLY A 145 2.01 8.61 5.13
N ALA A 146 1.98 8.22 6.42
CA ALA A 146 2.25 9.12 7.53
C ALA A 146 3.70 9.66 7.49
N VAL A 147 4.68 8.78 7.27
CA VAL A 147 6.10 9.17 7.16
C VAL A 147 6.33 10.14 6.00
N ILE A 148 5.82 9.81 4.81
CA ILE A 148 5.93 10.66 3.62
C ILE A 148 5.25 12.02 3.86
N SER A 149 4.05 12.01 4.42
CA SER A 149 3.30 13.24 4.71
C SER A 149 4.04 14.12 5.71
N ALA A 150 4.58 13.54 6.77
CA ALA A 150 5.37 14.25 7.77
C ALA A 150 6.66 14.83 7.15
N ALA A 151 7.42 14.03 6.40
CA ALA A 151 8.65 14.46 5.75
C ALA A 151 8.42 15.65 4.81
N ILE A 152 7.43 15.55 3.92
CA ILE A 152 7.12 16.61 2.94
C ILE A 152 6.62 17.86 3.65
N SER A 153 5.73 17.70 4.65
CA SER A 153 5.20 18.84 5.41
C SER A 153 6.31 19.56 6.17
N ALA A 154 7.25 18.83 6.79
CA ALA A 154 8.40 19.40 7.47
C ALA A 154 9.32 20.16 6.50
N LEU A 155 9.62 19.57 5.33
CA LEU A 155 10.45 20.21 4.31
C LEU A 155 9.83 21.51 3.78
N LEU A 156 8.52 21.53 3.53
CA LEU A 156 7.83 22.72 3.03
C LEU A 156 7.63 23.78 4.10
N THR A 157 7.44 23.39 5.36
CA THR A 157 7.35 24.34 6.48
C THR A 157 8.68 25.05 6.70
N ARG A 158 9.82 24.34 6.60
CA ARG A 158 11.17 24.93 6.76
C ARG A 158 11.60 25.87 5.63
N ARG A 159 10.96 25.78 4.45
CA ARG A 159 11.27 26.63 3.30
C ARG A 159 10.55 27.98 3.33
N LYS A 160 9.61 28.18 4.24
CA LYS A 160 8.94 29.45 4.49
C LYS A 160 9.57 30.12 5.71
#